data_AF-A0A6G3XAQ2-F1
#
_entry.id   AF-A0A6G3XAQ2-F1
#
_cell.length_a   1.000
_cell.length_b   1.000
_cell.length_c   1.000
_cell.angle_alpha   90.00
_cell.angle_beta   90.00
_cell.angle_gamma   90.00
#
_symmetry.space_group_name_H-M   'P 1'
#
loop_
_entity.id
_entity.type
_entity.pdbx_description
1 polymer ?
#
loop_
_entity_poly.entity_id
_entity_poly.type
_entity_poly.pdbx_seq_one_letter_code
_entity_poly.pdbx_strand_id
1 'polypeptide(L)' 'TSPAPNAGVIQRQSPEEAHRIPAALASRAERVLEVAAVRGYRRLVLGAWGCGVFRNDPGQVAEAFRA' A
#
# COMPACT_ATOMS: atom_id res chain seq x y z
N THR A 1 9.82 -4.15 -6.93
CA THR A 1 8.40 -4.08 -7.34
C THR A 1 7.54 -4.72 -6.26
N SER A 2 6.48 -4.05 -5.81
CA SER A 2 5.57 -4.53 -4.75
C SER A 2 4.12 -4.20 -5.11
N PRO A 3 3.19 -5.17 -5.18
CA PRO A 3 1.79 -4.89 -5.46
C PRO A 3 1.06 -4.40 -4.19
N ALA A 4 0.23 -3.37 -4.34
CA ALA A 4 -0.73 -2.98 -3.29
C ALA A 4 -1.79 -4.09 -3.12
N PRO A 5 -2.51 -4.16 -1.99
CA PRO A 5 -3.72 -4.97 -1.87
C PRO A 5 -4.74 -4.57 -2.94
N ASN A 6 -5.43 -5.54 -3.55
CA ASN A 6 -6.52 -5.25 -4.47
C ASN A 6 -7.82 -5.05 -3.69
N ALA A 7 -7.99 -3.87 -3.11
CA ALA A 7 -9.16 -3.51 -2.31
C ALA A 7 -10.47 -3.74 -3.07
N GLY A 8 -10.51 -3.43 -4.37
CA GLY A 8 -11.69 -3.64 -5.20
C GLY A 8 -12.08 -5.11 -5.39
N VAL A 9 -11.13 -6.05 -5.35
CA VAL A 9 -11.42 -7.49 -5.35
C VAL A 9 -11.84 -7.95 -3.96
N ILE A 10 -11.10 -7.55 -2.91
CA ILE A 10 -11.39 -7.91 -1.52
C ILE A 10 -12.82 -7.48 -1.14
N GLN A 11 -13.19 -6.23 -1.41
CA GLN A 11 -14.54 -5.73 -1.13
C GLN A 11 -15.66 -6.50 -1.86
N ARG A 12 -15.37 -7.08 -3.03
CA ARG A 12 -16.37 -7.81 -3.82
C ARG A 12 -16.45 -9.30 -3.49
N GLN A 13 -15.32 -9.93 -3.17
CA GLN A 13 -15.22 -11.38 -3.03
C GLN A 13 -15.05 -11.84 -1.58
N SER A 14 -14.49 -10.99 -0.72
CA SER A 14 -14.19 -11.30 0.69
C SER A 14 -14.36 -10.03 1.56
N PRO A 15 -15.57 -9.43 1.61
CA PRO A 15 -15.81 -8.17 2.31
C PRO A 15 -15.47 -8.25 3.81
N GLU A 16 -15.57 -9.42 4.43
CA GLU A 16 -15.15 -9.69 5.80
C GLU A 16 -13.66 -9.43 6.02
N GLU A 17 -12.82 -9.54 4.98
CA GLU A 17 -11.39 -9.26 5.06
C GLU A 17 -11.04 -7.79 4.80
N ALA A 18 -11.99 -6.94 4.41
CA ALA A 18 -11.72 -5.55 4.03
C ALA A 18 -11.06 -4.75 5.17
N HIS A 19 -11.36 -5.09 6.43
CA HIS A 19 -10.74 -4.47 7.61
C HIS A 19 -9.21 -4.67 7.69
N ARG A 20 -8.67 -5.65 6.95
CA ARG A 20 -7.22 -5.95 6.93
C ARG A 20 -6.44 -5.06 5.95
N ILE A 21 -7.12 -4.36 5.04
CA ILE A 21 -6.48 -3.57 3.98
C ILE A 21 -5.53 -2.50 4.54
N PRO A 22 -5.90 -1.69 5.55
CA PRO A 22 -5.00 -0.67 6.09
C PRO A 22 -3.70 -1.25 6.66
N ALA A 23 -3.78 -2.34 7.42
CA ALA A 23 -2.61 -3.02 7.98
C ALA A 23 -1.73 -3.64 6.88
N ALA A 24 -2.34 -4.19 5.82
CA ALA A 24 -1.60 -4.71 4.67
C ALA A 24 -0.90 -3.61 3.86
N LEU A 25 -1.50 -2.42 3.74
CA LEU A 25 -0.87 -1.24 3.13
C LEU A 25 0.34 -0.80 3.95
N ALA A 26 0.17 -0.55 5.26
CA ALA A 26 1.24 -0.09 6.15
C ALA A 26 2.43 -1.05 6.16
N SER A 27 2.18 -2.33 6.40
CA SER A 27 3.24 -3.35 6.50
C SER A 27 4.01 -3.56 5.18
N ARG A 28 3.39 -3.32 4.02
CA ARG A 28 4.09 -3.39 2.73
C ARG A 28 4.79 -2.08 2.37
N ALA A 29 4.21 -0.93 2.72
CA ALA A 29 4.85 0.37 2.55
C ALA A 29 6.17 0.44 3.33
N GLU A 30 6.16 -0.01 4.59
CA GLU A 30 7.36 -0.18 5.41
C GLU A 30 8.45 -1.00 4.70
N ARG A 31 8.09 -2.19 4.20
CA ARG A 31 9.03 -3.06 3.46
C ARG A 31 9.55 -2.42 2.17
N VAL A 32 8.75 -1.61 1.48
CA VAL A 32 9.20 -0.85 0.30
C VAL A 32 10.29 0.15 0.70
N LEU A 33 10.10 0.87 1.81
CA LEU A 33 11.07 1.83 2.34
C LEU A 33 12.32 1.13 2.91
N GLU A 34 12.16 0.00 3.59
CA GLU A 34 13.26 -0.82 4.12
C GLU A 34 14.18 -1.28 2.97
N VAL A 35 13.60 -1.80 1.89
CA VAL A 35 14.38 -2.18 0.70
C VAL A 35 15.10 -0.98 0.10
N ALA A 36 14.46 0.19 0.06
CA ALA A 36 15.11 1.41 -0.41
C ALA A 36 16.31 1.80 0.48
N ALA A 37 16.14 1.74 1.80
CA ALA A 37 17.16 2.07 2.78
C ALA A 37 18.36 1.11 2.72
N VAL A 38 18.12 -0.21 2.73
CA VAL A 38 19.18 -1.24 2.63
C VAL A 38 19.97 -1.13 1.33
N ARG A 39 19.34 -0.69 0.24
CA ARG A 39 20.00 -0.48 -1.05
C ARG A 39 20.68 0.89 -1.18
N GLY A 40 20.56 1.77 -0.18
CA GLY A 40 21.21 3.08 -0.17
C GLY A 40 20.53 4.13 -1.06
N TYR A 41 19.26 3.94 -1.44
CA TYR A 41 18.52 4.95 -2.21
C TYR A 41 18.14 6.13 -1.32
N ARG A 42 18.66 7.32 -1.65
CA ARG A 42 18.41 8.57 -0.89
C ARG A 42 17.28 9.43 -1.45
N ARG A 43 16.73 9.07 -2.61
CA ARG A 43 15.64 9.80 -3.27
C ARG A 43 14.64 8.78 -3.79
N LEU A 44 13.38 8.95 -3.43
CA LEU A 44 12.28 8.08 -3.83
C LEU A 44 11.20 8.92 -4.48
N VAL A 45 10.61 8.38 -5.55
CA VAL A 45 9.37 8.89 -6.13
C VAL A 45 8.30 7.88 -5.78
N LEU A 46 7.41 8.29 -4.88
CA LEU A 46 6.23 7.51 -4.47
C LEU A 46 4.98 8.12 -5.13
N GLY A 47 3.80 7.58 -4.79
CA GLY A 47 2.55 8.11 -5.34
C GLY A 47 1.33 7.32 -4.87
N ALA A 48 0.25 7.45 -5.63
CA ALA A 48 -1.05 6.82 -5.38
C ALA A 48 -1.02 5.30 -5.63
N TRP A 49 -0.22 4.59 -4.84
CA TRP A 49 0.06 3.17 -4.97
C TRP A 49 -1.20 2.32 -4.77
N GLY A 50 -1.71 1.74 -5.88
CA GLY A 50 -2.92 0.92 -5.84
C GLY A 50 -4.24 1.69 -5.80
N CYS A 51 -4.24 3.01 -5.97
CA CYS A 51 -5.48 3.82 -5.94
C CYS A 51 -6.30 3.78 -7.23
N GLY A 52 -5.74 3.25 -8.32
CA GLY A 52 -6.42 3.07 -9.61
C GLY A 52 -7.28 1.80 -9.65
N VAL A 53 -6.91 0.85 -10.51
CA VAL A 53 -7.66 -0.42 -10.71
C VAL A 53 -7.87 -1.21 -9.40
N PHE A 54 -6.93 -1.12 -8.46
CA PHE A 54 -7.00 -1.82 -7.17
C PHE A 54 -7.91 -1.13 -6.15
N ARG A 55 -8.37 0.10 -6.43
CA ARG A 55 -9.37 0.84 -5.65
C ARG A 55 -9.02 1.07 -4.17
N ASN A 56 -7.74 1.22 -3.83
CA ASN A 56 -7.38 1.67 -2.49
C ASN A 56 -7.77 3.14 -2.30
N ASP A 57 -8.20 3.50 -1.10
CA ASP A 57 -8.46 4.90 -0.74
C ASP A 57 -7.15 5.71 -0.75
N PRO A 58 -7.06 6.84 -1.48
CA PRO A 58 -5.84 7.64 -1.52
C PRO A 58 -5.40 8.18 -0.16
N GLY A 59 -6.35 8.48 0.74
CA GLY A 59 -6.04 8.93 2.10
C GLY A 59 -5.34 7.85 2.93
N GLN A 60 -5.85 6.61 2.88
CA GLN A 60 -5.23 5.47 3.55
C GLN A 60 -3.82 5.15 3.00
N VAL A 61 -3.63 5.24 1.69
CA VAL A 61 -2.30 5.01 1.07
C VAL A 61 -1.32 6.12 1.46
N ALA A 62 -1.75 7.38 1.47
CA ALA A 62 -0.91 8.49 1.91
C ALA A 62 -0.52 8.34 3.40
N GLU A 63 -1.46 7.93 4.25
CA GLU A 63 -1.19 7.69 5.68
C GLU A 63 -0.19 6.54 5.89
N ALA A 64 -0.30 5.45 5.11
CA ALA A 64 0.63 4.34 5.18
C ALA A 64 2.10 4.70 4.84
N PHE A 65 2.33 5.81 4.12
CA PHE A 65 3.67 6.35 3.84
C PHE A 65 4.06 7.53 4.74
N ARG A 66 3.14 8.05 5.56
CA ARG A 66 3.40 9.13 6.52
C ARG A 66 4.00 8.58 7.82
N ALA A 67 3.46 7.45 8.28
CA ALA A 67 3.86 6.76 9.51
C ALA A 67 5.33 6.31 9.47
#